data_AF-A0A964MC53-F1
#
_entry.id   AF-A0A964MC53-F1
#
_cell.length_a   1.000
_cell.length_b   1.000
_cell.length_c   1.000
_cell.angle_alpha   90.00
_cell.angle_beta   90.00
_cell.angle_gamma   90.00
#
_symmetry.space_group_name_H-M   'P 1'
#
loop_
_entity.id
_entity.type
_entity.pdbx_description
1 polymer ?
#
loop_
_entity_poly.entity_id
_entity_poly.type
_entity_poly.pdbx_seq_one_letter_code
_entity_poly.pdbx_strand_id
1 'polypeptide(L)'
;DAADAAAQPAASRDASAARPQIFAPSPGMELDLRGQRAEDALEALDRYIDSAYLSGLPFVRIIHGKGTGKLRQAIRDALRHSPNVDRWQSGQENEGGDGVTVAHLAKE
;
A
#
# COMPACT_ATOMS: atom_id res chain seq x y z
N ASP A 1 -27.43 38.29 -24.18
CA ASP A 1 -26.56 37.97 -23.05
C ASP A 1 -26.67 36.47 -22.79
N ALA A 2 -25.53 35.79 -22.81
CA ALA A 2 -25.25 34.39 -22.45
C ALA A 2 -26.26 33.27 -22.85
N ALA A 3 -25.92 32.58 -23.93
CA ALA A 3 -26.09 31.14 -24.03
C ALA A 3 -25.16 30.44 -23.02
N ASP A 4 -25.60 29.34 -22.40
CA ASP A 4 -25.10 28.00 -22.75
C ASP A 4 -25.80 26.91 -21.93
N ALA A 5 -26.05 25.79 -22.60
CA ALA A 5 -26.74 24.62 -22.11
C ALA A 5 -25.77 23.62 -21.46
N ALA A 6 -26.31 22.72 -20.62
CA ALA A 6 -26.14 21.26 -20.73
C ALA A 6 -26.05 20.54 -19.38
N ALA A 7 -27.07 19.73 -19.12
CA ALA A 7 -27.00 18.33 -18.70
C ALA A 7 -26.10 17.94 -17.49
N GLN A 8 -26.78 17.63 -16.37
CA GLN A 8 -26.41 16.52 -15.48
C GLN A 8 -26.69 15.17 -16.22
N PRO A 9 -26.30 13.94 -15.77
CA PRO A 9 -25.87 13.54 -14.41
C PRO A 9 -24.82 12.37 -14.35
N ALA A 10 -24.62 11.84 -13.13
CA ALA A 10 -24.29 10.44 -12.78
C ALA A 10 -23.01 10.24 -11.97
N ALA A 11 -23.06 10.60 -10.69
CA ALA A 11 -22.27 9.91 -9.68
C ALA A 11 -22.74 8.44 -9.62
N SER A 12 -21.92 7.53 -10.14
CA SER A 12 -22.19 6.10 -10.17
C SER A 12 -22.36 5.58 -8.75
N ARG A 13 -23.61 5.28 -8.39
CA ARG A 13 -23.97 4.51 -7.22
C ARG A 13 -23.67 3.05 -7.50
N ASP A 14 -22.50 2.58 -7.09
CA ASP A 14 -22.31 1.15 -6.83
C ASP A 14 -22.58 0.89 -5.35
N ALA A 15 -23.86 0.95 -5.00
CA ALA A 15 -24.37 0.43 -3.74
C ALA A 15 -24.69 -1.06 -3.96
N SER A 16 -23.66 -1.85 -4.28
CA SER A 16 -23.76 -3.30 -4.13
C SER A 16 -23.81 -3.57 -2.63
N ALA A 17 -24.88 -4.23 -2.18
CA ALA A 17 -25.17 -4.50 -0.78
C ALA A 17 -23.96 -5.20 -0.14
N ALA A 18 -23.09 -4.42 0.51
CA ALA A 18 -21.90 -4.93 1.11
C ALA A 18 -22.31 -5.86 2.25
N ARG A 19 -22.07 -7.16 2.04
CA ARG A 19 -21.83 -8.06 3.17
C ARG A 19 -20.90 -7.32 4.13
N PRO A 20 -21.14 -7.31 5.45
CA PRO A 20 -20.17 -6.75 6.36
C PRO A 20 -18.87 -7.55 6.17
N GLN A 21 -17.95 -6.97 5.41
CA GLN A 21 -16.59 -7.49 5.24
C GLN A 21 -16.00 -7.42 6.65
N ILE A 22 -15.90 -8.58 7.30
CA ILE A 22 -15.27 -8.66 8.62
C ILE A 22 -13.79 -8.48 8.37
N PHE A 23 -13.34 -7.24 8.36
CA PHE A 23 -11.93 -6.93 8.25
C PHE A 23 -11.21 -7.42 9.51
N ALA A 24 -10.08 -8.08 9.31
CA ALA A 24 -9.15 -8.34 10.39
C ALA A 24 -8.70 -7.02 11.04
N PRO A 25 -8.27 -7.02 12.31
CA PRO A 25 -7.70 -5.82 12.92
C PRO A 25 -6.51 -5.31 12.09
N SER A 26 -6.51 -4.00 11.81
CA SER A 26 -5.47 -3.37 10.99
C SER A 26 -4.11 -3.37 11.69
N PRO A 27 -3.02 -3.71 10.99
CA PRO A 27 -1.66 -3.60 11.53
C PRO A 27 -1.15 -2.14 11.55
N GLY A 28 -1.95 -1.17 11.12
CA GLY A 28 -1.51 0.20 10.83
C GLY A 28 -1.12 0.38 9.37
N MET A 29 -0.91 1.64 8.96
CA MET A 29 -0.55 1.99 7.58
C MET A 29 0.97 2.06 7.35
N GLU A 30 1.78 1.98 8.39
CA GLU A 30 3.24 2.07 8.32
C GLU A 30 3.91 0.86 8.95
N LEU A 31 4.96 0.36 8.27
CA LEU A 31 5.86 -0.66 8.78
C LEU A 31 7.29 -0.10 8.78
N ASP A 32 7.93 -0.05 9.96
CA ASP A 32 9.33 0.37 10.10
C ASP A 32 10.26 -0.83 10.21
N LEU A 33 11.15 -0.97 9.21
CA LEU A 33 12.15 -2.04 9.08
C LEU A 33 13.58 -1.50 9.19
N ARG A 34 13.77 -0.24 9.59
CA ARG A 34 15.12 0.35 9.68
C ARG A 34 15.99 -0.40 10.68
N GLY A 35 17.24 -0.64 10.28
CA GLY A 35 18.24 -1.30 11.12
C GLY A 35 18.08 -2.83 11.21
N GLN A 36 17.04 -3.40 10.63
CA GLN A 36 16.86 -4.85 10.59
C GLN A 36 17.79 -5.51 9.55
N ARG A 37 18.11 -6.79 9.76
CA ARG A 37 18.75 -7.61 8.73
C ARG A 37 17.73 -7.90 7.64
N ALA A 38 18.22 -8.18 6.43
CA ALA A 38 17.36 -8.39 5.27
C ALA A 38 16.42 -9.59 5.48
N GLU A 39 16.90 -10.67 6.06
CA GLU A 39 16.08 -11.87 6.37
C GLU A 39 14.92 -11.55 7.33
N ASP A 40 15.22 -10.94 8.49
CA ASP A 40 14.21 -10.57 9.50
C ASP A 40 13.17 -9.59 8.93
N ALA A 41 13.65 -8.61 8.16
CA ALA A 41 12.80 -7.59 7.55
C ALA A 41 11.85 -8.17 6.50
N LEU A 42 12.29 -9.15 5.72
CA LEU A 42 11.45 -9.82 4.74
C LEU A 42 10.37 -10.67 5.40
N GLU A 43 10.71 -11.36 6.48
CA GLU A 43 9.74 -12.14 7.26
C GLU A 43 8.70 -11.23 7.95
N ALA A 44 9.12 -10.09 8.48
CA ALA A 44 8.22 -9.09 9.04
C ALA A 44 7.33 -8.45 7.97
N LEU A 45 7.90 -8.15 6.80
CA LEU A 45 7.16 -7.59 5.67
C LEU A 45 6.05 -8.52 5.19
N ASP A 46 6.36 -9.80 5.01
CA ASP A 46 5.41 -10.80 4.49
C ASP A 46 4.16 -10.89 5.37
N ARG A 47 4.36 -11.12 6.68
CA ARG A 47 3.27 -11.13 7.68
C ARG A 47 2.47 -9.83 7.71
N TYR A 48 3.14 -8.70 7.58
CA TYR A 48 2.51 -7.39 7.61
C TYR A 48 1.64 -7.16 6.37
N ILE A 49 2.13 -7.52 5.17
CA ILE A 49 1.38 -7.38 3.91
C ILE A 49 0.11 -8.24 3.96
N ASP A 50 0.21 -9.47 4.45
CA ASP A 50 -0.97 -10.35 4.61
C ASP A 50 -2.00 -9.75 5.56
N SER A 51 -1.54 -9.27 6.73
CA SER A 51 -2.41 -8.62 7.71
C SER A 51 -3.05 -7.35 7.15
N ALA A 52 -2.29 -6.54 6.43
CA ALA A 52 -2.76 -5.31 5.82
C ALA A 52 -3.82 -5.60 4.74
N TYR A 53 -3.58 -6.62 3.91
CA TYR A 53 -4.51 -7.07 2.88
C TYR A 53 -5.81 -7.59 3.48
N LEU A 54 -5.75 -8.47 4.49
CA LEU A 54 -6.94 -9.00 5.18
C LEU A 54 -7.71 -7.93 5.96
N SER A 55 -7.04 -6.85 6.37
CA SER A 55 -7.70 -5.68 6.99
C SER A 55 -8.29 -4.70 5.96
N GLY A 56 -8.14 -4.97 4.66
CA GLY A 56 -8.68 -4.15 3.58
C GLY A 56 -7.98 -2.80 3.42
N LEU A 57 -6.72 -2.66 3.84
CA LEU A 57 -5.99 -1.41 3.67
C LEU A 57 -5.76 -1.13 2.17
N PRO A 58 -6.00 0.10 1.69
CA PRO A 58 -5.79 0.42 0.27
C PRO A 58 -4.31 0.48 -0.09
N PHE A 59 -3.46 0.89 0.86
CA PHE A 59 -2.02 1.00 0.70
C PHE A 59 -1.32 0.98 2.05
N VAL A 60 -0.01 0.74 2.02
CA VAL A 60 0.88 0.79 3.17
C VAL A 60 2.21 1.47 2.83
N ARG A 61 2.87 2.02 3.84
CA ARG A 61 4.19 2.65 3.75
C ARG A 61 5.21 1.78 4.47
N ILE A 62 6.26 1.39 3.75
CA ILE A 62 7.33 0.55 4.28
C ILE A 62 8.59 1.40 4.38
N ILE A 63 9.03 1.63 5.62
CA ILE A 63 10.19 2.46 5.96
C ILE A 63 11.39 1.53 6.12
N HIS A 64 12.29 1.51 5.13
CA HIS A 64 13.51 0.69 5.16
C HIS A 64 14.79 1.52 5.24
N GLY A 65 14.66 2.84 5.12
CA GLY A 65 15.79 3.78 5.17
C GLY A 65 16.58 3.83 3.86
N LYS A 66 17.37 4.89 3.68
CA LYS A 66 18.12 5.11 2.43
C LYS A 66 19.32 4.16 2.32
N GLY A 67 20.16 4.14 3.36
CA GLY A 67 21.31 3.25 3.54
C GLY A 67 22.14 3.02 2.29
N THR A 68 22.67 1.81 2.14
CA THR A 68 23.30 1.33 0.89
C THR A 68 22.28 0.89 -0.15
N GLY A 69 20.98 0.89 0.18
CA GLY A 69 19.91 0.42 -0.69
C GLY A 69 19.69 -1.08 -0.75
N LYS A 70 20.50 -1.89 -0.03
CA LYS A 70 20.32 -3.35 -0.01
C LYS A 70 18.94 -3.76 0.51
N LEU A 71 18.51 -3.17 1.62
CA LEU A 71 17.20 -3.48 2.21
C LEU A 71 16.05 -3.01 1.31
N ARG A 72 16.16 -1.81 0.74
CA ARG A 72 15.24 -1.30 -0.28
C ARG A 72 15.08 -2.28 -1.44
N GLN A 73 16.18 -2.82 -1.96
CA GLN A 73 16.16 -3.73 -3.09
C GLN A 73 15.48 -5.06 -2.73
N ALA A 74 15.88 -5.66 -1.61
CA ALA A 74 15.27 -6.90 -1.11
C ALA A 74 13.75 -6.75 -0.90
N ILE A 75 13.29 -5.65 -0.28
CA ILE A 75 11.88 -5.38 -0.06
C ILE A 75 11.13 -5.22 -1.39
N ARG A 76 11.67 -4.45 -2.33
CA ARG A 76 11.05 -4.26 -3.65
C ARG A 76 11.00 -5.56 -4.46
N ASP A 77 12.01 -6.41 -4.33
CA ASP A 77 12.00 -7.74 -4.90
C ASP A 77 10.89 -8.59 -4.29
N ALA A 78 10.73 -8.60 -2.97
CA ALA A 78 9.64 -9.33 -2.31
C ALA A 78 8.25 -8.82 -2.72
N LEU A 79 8.04 -7.49 -2.73
CA LEU A 79 6.78 -6.88 -3.13
C LEU A 79 6.40 -7.21 -4.58
N ARG A 80 7.37 -7.37 -5.48
CA ARG A 80 7.12 -7.78 -6.88
C ARG A 80 6.56 -9.19 -7.01
N HIS A 81 6.84 -10.07 -6.05
CA HIS A 81 6.39 -11.47 -6.07
C HIS A 81 5.18 -11.72 -5.15
N SER A 82 4.71 -10.70 -4.42
CA SER A 82 3.56 -10.84 -3.53
C SER A 82 2.25 -10.75 -4.32
N PRO A 83 1.34 -11.73 -4.19
CA PRO A 83 0.02 -11.68 -4.83
C PRO A 83 -0.89 -10.62 -4.19
N ASN A 84 -0.57 -10.17 -2.98
CA ASN A 84 -1.37 -9.23 -2.20
C ASN A 84 -1.04 -7.76 -2.54
N VAL A 85 -0.09 -7.51 -3.43
CA VAL A 85 0.38 -6.18 -3.85
C VAL A 85 0.08 -5.99 -5.33
N ASP A 86 -0.68 -4.95 -5.66
CA ASP A 86 -0.99 -4.57 -7.05
C ASP A 86 0.18 -3.80 -7.69
N ARG A 87 0.70 -2.80 -6.96
CA ARG A 87 1.80 -1.96 -7.44
C ARG A 87 2.53 -1.29 -6.28
N TRP A 88 3.74 -0.81 -6.53
CA TRP A 88 4.51 -0.04 -5.56
C TRP A 88 5.35 1.06 -6.21
N GLN A 89 5.73 2.04 -5.40
CA GLN A 89 6.58 3.16 -5.81
C GLN A 89 7.52 3.60 -4.67
N SER A 90 8.58 4.35 -4.99
CA SER A 90 9.27 5.17 -3.98
C SER A 90 8.29 6.12 -3.30
N GLY A 91 8.52 6.43 -2.03
CA GLY A 91 7.82 7.53 -1.38
C GLY A 91 8.15 8.88 -2.03
N GLN A 92 7.22 9.83 -1.94
CA GLN A 92 7.49 11.22 -2.31
C GLN A 92 8.50 11.89 -1.35
N GLU A 93 9.03 13.07 -1.72
CA GLU A 93 10.01 13.82 -0.91
C GLU A 93 9.49 14.06 0.53
N ASN A 94 8.23 14.50 0.66
CA ASN A 94 7.54 14.73 1.93
C ASN A 94 7.14 13.43 2.66
N GLU A 95 7.28 12.28 2.01
CA GLU A 95 6.93 10.97 2.53
C GLU A 95 8.16 10.16 2.98
N GLY A 96 9.38 10.69 2.82
CA GLY A 96 10.65 10.03 3.15
C GLY A 96 11.50 9.62 1.94
N GLY A 97 11.03 9.90 0.72
CA GLY A 97 11.73 9.69 -0.54
C GLY A 97 12.13 8.22 -0.74
N ASP A 98 13.36 8.02 -1.21
CA ASP A 98 13.93 6.68 -1.44
C ASP A 98 14.13 5.83 -0.17
N GLY A 99 13.92 6.39 1.02
CA GLY A 99 13.92 5.61 2.26
C GLY A 99 12.58 4.92 2.56
N VAL A 100 11.57 5.18 1.73
CA VAL A 100 10.22 4.66 1.90
C VAL A 100 9.75 4.02 0.60
N THR A 101 8.96 2.96 0.71
CA THR A 101 8.26 2.35 -0.41
C THR A 101 6.78 2.28 -0.08
N VAL A 102 5.95 2.85 -0.95
CA VAL A 102 4.51 2.82 -0.82
C VAL A 102 4.00 1.68 -1.67
N ALA A 103 3.31 0.72 -1.05
CA ALA A 103 2.73 -0.44 -1.72
C ALA A 103 1.20 -0.31 -1.71
N HIS A 104 0.58 -0.41 -2.88
CA HIS A 104 -0.88 -0.46 -3.06
C HIS A 104 -1.30 -1.92 -3.06
N LEU A 105 -2.24 -2.26 -2.19
CA LEU A 105 -2.68 -3.64 -2.03
C LEU A 105 -3.69 -4.02 -3.12
N ALA A 106 -3.69 -5.30 -3.49
CA ALA A 106 -4.69 -5.82 -4.41
C ALA A 106 -6.09 -5.66 -3.81
N LYS A 107 -7.08 -5.42 -4.67
CA LYS A 107 -8.48 -5.49 -4.27
C LYS A 107 -8.93 -6.95 -4.35
N GLU A 108 -9.69 -7.40 -3.35
CA GLU A 108 -10.46 -8.65 -3.45
C GLU A 108 -11.41 -8.64 -4.66
#